data_AF-A0A2V5JCP7-F1
#
_entry.id   AF-A0A2V5JCP7-F1
#
_cell.length_a   1.000
_cell.length_b   1.000
_cell.length_c   1.000
_cell.angle_alpha   90.00
_cell.angle_beta   90.00
_cell.angle_gamma   90.00
#
_symmetry.space_group_name_H-M   'P 1'
#
loop_
_entity.id
_entity.type
_entity.pdbx_description
1 polymer ?
#
loop_
_entity_poly.entity_id
_entity_poly.type
_entity_poly.pdbx_seq_one_letter_code
_entity_poly.pdbx_strand_id
1 'polypeptide(L)' 'MKTLARQIERELQAGKWKHYAVYEYELIRVWPLDEPEREAKIAQFANQYGFRLRFYRRGMCAIFDKWP' A
#
# COMPACT_ATOMS: atom_id res chain seq x y z
N MET A 1 -3.71 8.86 5.70
CA MET A 1 -2.75 8.51 4.63
C MET A 1 -1.28 8.66 5.05
N LYS A 2 -0.81 9.82 5.57
CA LYS A 2 0.61 9.98 6.00
C LYS A 2 1.10 8.92 7.00
N THR A 3 0.25 8.49 7.94
CA THR A 3 0.57 7.41 8.90
C THR A 3 0.84 6.07 8.21
N LEU A 4 0.00 5.70 7.23
CA LEU A 4 0.17 4.46 6.46
C LEU A 4 1.47 4.51 5.63
N ALA A 5 1.75 5.65 4.99
CA ALA A 5 2.99 5.83 4.25
C ALA A 5 4.23 5.67 5.16
N ARG A 6 4.21 6.27 6.35
CA ARG A 6 5.30 6.12 7.33
C ARG A 6 5.47 4.68 7.81
N GLN A 7 4.37 3.94 7.98
CA GLN A 7 4.42 2.52 8.35
C GLN A 7 5.06 1.71 7.22
N ILE A 8 4.58 1.86 5.98
CA ILE A 8 5.14 1.18 4.81
C ILE A 8 6.64 1.49 4.69
N GLU A 9 7.04 2.76 4.81
CA GLU A 9 8.46 3.13 4.73
C GLU A 9 9.32 2.48 5.82
N ARG A 10 8.85 2.52 7.08
CA ARG A 10 9.56 1.91 8.20
C ARG A 10 9.74 0.41 7.99
N GLU A 11 8.70 -0.28 7.55
CA GLU A 11 8.74 -1.73 7.32
C GLU A 11 9.61 -2.10 6.12
N LEU A 12 9.63 -1.28 5.06
CA LEU A 12 10.54 -1.47 3.93
C LEU A 12 12.02 -1.21 4.30
N GLN A 13 12.30 -0.31 5.25
CA GLN A 13 13.66 -0.05 5.73
C GLN A 13 14.15 -1.11 6.72
N ALA A 14 13.28 -1.56 7.63
CA ALA A 14 13.63 -2.51 8.69
C ALA A 14 13.51 -3.98 8.25
N GLY A 15 12.69 -4.24 7.23
CA GLY A 15 12.35 -5.57 6.77
C GLY A 15 13.50 -6.27 6.04
N LYS A 16 13.59 -7.59 6.23
CA LYS A 16 14.44 -8.46 5.39
C LYS A 16 13.96 -8.50 3.93
N TRP A 17 12.68 -8.22 3.70
CA TRP A 17 12.03 -8.25 2.40
C TRP A 17 11.96 -6.85 1.82
N LYS A 18 12.28 -6.71 0.53
CA LYS A 18 12.18 -5.43 -0.20
C LYS A 18 10.74 -5.00 -0.52
N HIS A 19 9.75 -5.66 0.08
CA HIS A 19 8.33 -5.38 -0.12
C HIS A 19 7.57 -5.52 1.19
N TYR A 20 6.43 -4.84 1.30
CA TYR A 20 5.55 -4.87 2.45
C TYR A 20 4.09 -5.03 2.01
N ALA A 21 3.39 -5.96 2.63
CA ALA A 21 1.98 -6.21 2.38
C ALA A 21 1.11 -5.46 3.40
N VAL A 22 0.18 -4.65 2.92
CA VAL A 22 -0.89 -4.03 3.70
C VAL A 22 -2.17 -4.82 3.45
N TYR A 23 -2.69 -5.45 4.49
CA TYR A 23 -3.86 -6.33 4.36
C TYR A 23 -5.18 -5.56 4.38
N GLU A 24 -6.26 -6.22 3.97
CA GLU A 24 -7.58 -5.60 3.81
C GLU A 24 -8.06 -4.87 5.08
N TYR A 25 -7.78 -5.39 6.27
CA TYR A 25 -8.19 -4.78 7.55
C TYR A 25 -7.54 -3.40 7.81
N GLU A 26 -6.41 -3.11 7.16
CA GLU A 26 -5.74 -1.82 7.17
C GLU A 26 -6.20 -0.96 5.99
N LEU A 27 -6.34 -1.57 4.80
CA LEU A 27 -6.77 -0.87 3.59
C LEU A 27 -8.17 -0.27 3.74
N ILE A 28 -9.11 -1.00 4.35
CA ILE A 28 -10.50 -0.55 4.51
C ILE A 28 -10.62 0.72 5.36
N ARG A 29 -9.63 1.01 6.22
CA ARG A 29 -9.58 2.23 7.03
C ARG A 29 -9.23 3.48 6.23
N VAL A 30 -8.67 3.29 5.02
CA VAL A 30 -8.22 4.38 4.14
C VAL A 30 -9.06 4.44 2.87
N TRP A 31 -9.33 3.28 2.28
CA TRP A 31 -10.17 3.11 1.09
C TRP A 31 -11.21 2.03 1.37
N PRO A 32 -12.50 2.37 1.54
CA PRO A 32 -13.58 1.39 1.68
C PRO A 32 -13.66 0.38 0.51
N LEU A 33 -14.30 -0.78 0.72
CA LEU A 33 -14.37 -1.84 -0.30
C LEU A 33 -15.20 -1.48 -1.54
N ASP A 34 -16.17 -0.59 -1.35
CA ASP A 34 -17.08 -0.02 -2.35
C ASP A 34 -16.53 1.25 -3.03
N GLU A 35 -15.32 1.67 -2.65
CA GLU A 35 -14.67 2.85 -3.22
C GLU A 35 -14.47 2.68 -4.74
N PRO A 36 -15.00 3.61 -5.56
CA PRO A 36 -14.77 3.58 -7.00
C PRO A 36 -13.28 3.77 -7.28
N GLU A 37 -12.77 3.00 -8.25
CA GLU A 37 -11.37 3.06 -8.69
C GLU A 37 -10.36 2.84 -7.55
N ARG A 38 -10.73 2.04 -6.54
CA ARG A 38 -9.91 1.77 -5.35
C ARG A 38 -8.46 1.42 -5.68
N GLU A 39 -8.25 0.55 -6.66
CA GLU A 39 -6.90 0.16 -7.10
C GLU A 39 -6.10 1.36 -7.64
N ALA A 40 -6.71 2.21 -8.46
CA ALA A 40 -6.08 3.40 -9.00
C ALA A 40 -5.71 4.39 -7.90
N LYS A 41 -6.56 4.56 -6.89
CA LYS A 41 -6.28 5.41 -5.72
C LYS A 41 -5.13 4.86 -4.87
N ILE A 42 -5.08 3.54 -4.67
CA ILE A 42 -3.96 2.88 -3.98
C ILE A 42 -2.65 3.07 -4.76
N ALA A 43 -2.70 2.92 -6.09
CA ALA A 43 -1.54 3.14 -6.96
C ALA A 43 -1.09 4.61 -6.95
N GLN A 44 -2.03 5.56 -6.98
CA GLN A 44 -1.73 6.99 -6.88
C GLN A 44 -1.09 7.32 -5.53
N PHE A 45 -1.60 6.75 -4.44
CA PHE A 45 -0.97 6.86 -3.13
C PHE A 45 0.45 6.31 -3.14
N ALA A 46 0.68 5.14 -3.72
CA ALA A 46 2.03 4.57 -3.83
C ALA A 46 2.97 5.58 -4.52
N ASN A 47 2.58 6.07 -5.70
CA ASN A 47 3.37 7.03 -6.47
C ASN A 47 3.63 8.34 -5.69
N GLN A 48 2.61 8.87 -5.01
CA GLN A 48 2.73 10.11 -4.23
C GLN A 48 3.77 10.02 -3.11
N TYR A 49 3.93 8.83 -2.51
CA TYR A 49 4.87 8.60 -1.41
C TYR A 49 6.16 7.88 -1.83
N GLY A 50 6.42 7.77 -3.14
CA GLY A 50 7.66 7.18 -3.66
C GLY A 50 7.71 5.64 -3.55
N PHE A 51 6.55 4.99 -3.43
CA PHE A 51 6.42 3.54 -3.49
C PHE A 51 5.92 3.09 -4.86
N ARG A 52 6.03 1.79 -5.11
CA ARG A 52 5.39 1.12 -6.24
C ARG A 52 4.39 0.10 -5.71
N LEU A 53 3.17 0.14 -6.24
CA LEU A 53 2.17 -0.91 -6.02
C LEU A 53 2.52 -2.11 -6.92
N ARG A 54 2.88 -3.23 -6.30
CA ARG A 54 3.26 -4.48 -7.01
C ARG A 54 2.09 -5.40 -7.26
N PHE A 55 1.16 -5.41 -6.32
CA PHE A 55 0.02 -6.28 -6.33
C PHE A 55 -1.10 -5.63 -5.56
N TYR A 56 -2.32 -5.78 -6.07
CA TYR A 56 -3.52 -5.49 -5.32
C TYR A 56 -4.57 -6.55 -5.62
N ARG A 57 -5.23 -7.02 -4.57
CA ARG A 57 -6.44 -7.83 -4.70
C ARG A 57 -7.45 -7.38 -3.65
N ARG A 58 -8.62 -6.95 -4.13
CA ARG A 58 -9.75 -6.56 -3.30
C ARG A 58 -10.12 -7.68 -2.33
N GLY A 59 -10.26 -7.35 -1.04
CA GLY A 59 -10.58 -8.31 0.02
C GLY A 59 -9.37 -9.07 0.57
N MET A 60 -8.15 -8.80 0.07
CA MET A 60 -6.94 -9.52 0.46
C MET A 60 -5.84 -8.58 0.93
N CYS A 61 -5.09 -7.97 0.01
CA CYS A 61 -3.97 -7.07 0.34
C CYS A 61 -3.52 -6.21 -0.85
N ALA A 62 -2.71 -5.21 -0.52
CA ALA A 62 -1.87 -4.46 -1.45
C ALA A 62 -0.40 -4.67 -1.04
N ILE A 63 0.47 -4.94 -2.01
CA ILE A 63 1.91 -5.11 -1.77
C ILE A 63 2.65 -3.92 -2.35
N PHE A 64 3.45 -3.27 -1.52
CA PHE A 64 4.27 -2.11 -1.89
C PHE A 64 5.75 -2.47 -1.83
N ASP A 65 6.54 -1.93 -2.76
CA ASP A 65 7.99 -1.91 -2.68
C ASP A 65 8.57 -0.54 -3.06
N LYS A 66 9.89 -0.38 -2.98
CA LYS A 66 10.60 0.74 -3.58
C LYS A 66 11.06 0.36 -4.99
N TRP A 67 11.18 1.35 -5.88
CA TRP A 67 11.86 1.16 -7.15
C TRP A 67 13.32 0.73 -6.91
N PRO A 68 13.91 -0.08 -7.81
CA PRO A 68 15.31 -0.50 -7.71
C PRO A 68 16.28 0.67 -7.62
#